data_AF-A0A0B8QLH2-F1
#
_entry.id   AF-A0A0B8QLH2-F1
#
_cell.length_a   1.000
_cell.length_b   1.000
_cell.length_c   1.000
_cell.angle_alpha   90.00
_cell.angle_beta   90.00
_cell.angle_gamma   90.00
#
_symmetry.space_group_name_H-M   'P 1'
#
loop_
_entity.id
_entity.type
_entity.pdbx_description
1 polymer ?
#
loop_
_entity_poly.entity_id
_entity_poly.type
_entity_poly.pdbx_seq_one_letter_code
_entity_poly.pdbx_strand_id
1 'polypeptide(L)' 'MMSQNVDLNERQAPDELLVQIADYVMNTEIESSEAYDTARNCLMDTLAVACWHCAFLNVPST' A
#
# COMPACT_ATOMS: atom_id res chain seq x y z
N MET A 1 -13.87 -48.38 -2.48
CA MET A 1 -14.90 -47.39 -2.13
C MET A 1 -14.31 -46.44 -1.08
N MET A 2 -13.55 -45.44 -1.51
CA MET A 2 -13.20 -44.29 -0.67
C MET A 2 -13.71 -43.09 -1.44
N SER A 3 -14.85 -42.56 -1.01
CA SER A 3 -15.35 -41.28 -1.50
C SER A 3 -14.39 -40.22 -1.01
N GLN A 4 -13.54 -39.74 -1.92
CA GLN A 4 -12.62 -38.66 -1.65
C GLN A 4 -13.50 -37.41 -1.44
N ASN A 5 -13.59 -36.93 -0.19
CA ASN A 5 -14.25 -35.66 0.12
C ASN A 5 -13.46 -34.56 -0.57
N VAL A 6 -13.89 -34.18 -1.77
CA VAL A 6 -13.52 -32.90 -2.36
C VAL A 6 -14.37 -31.88 -1.62
N ASP A 7 -13.90 -31.46 -0.44
CA ASP A 7 -14.35 -30.21 0.16
C ASP A 7 -14.10 -29.14 -0.90
N LEU A 8 -15.18 -28.69 -1.55
CA LEU A 8 -15.13 -27.53 -2.43
C LEU A 8 -14.59 -26.40 -1.57
N ASN A 9 -13.36 -25.96 -1.85
CA ASN A 9 -12.77 -24.78 -1.24
C ASN A 9 -13.54 -23.56 -1.76
N GLU A 10 -14.74 -23.34 -1.22
CA GLU A 10 -15.56 -22.17 -1.49
C GLU A 10 -14.81 -20.97 -0.94
N ARG A 11 -14.10 -20.30 -1.84
CA ARG A 11 -13.43 -19.05 -1.54
C ARG A 11 -14.54 -18.02 -1.27
N GLN A 12 -14.70 -17.69 0.01
CA GLN A 12 -15.68 -16.74 0.49
C GLN A 12 -15.57 -15.44 -0.31
N ALA A 13 -16.73 -14.83 -0.60
CA ALA A 13 -16.76 -13.55 -1.28
C ALA A 13 -15.89 -12.53 -0.52
N PRO A 14 -15.10 -11.70 -1.22
CA PRO A 14 -14.30 -10.67 -0.57
C PRO A 14 -15.21 -9.76 0.24
N ASP A 15 -14.71 -9.31 1.40
CA ASP A 15 -15.42 -8.38 2.27
C ASP A 15 -15.83 -7.13 1.49
N GLU A 16 -17.04 -6.64 1.74
CA GLU A 16 -17.61 -5.48 1.05
C GLU A 16 -16.71 -4.25 1.20
N LEU A 17 -16.04 -4.10 2.36
CA LEU A 17 -15.06 -3.03 2.57
C LEU A 17 -13.85 -3.15 1.64
N LEU A 18 -13.38 -4.37 1.37
CA LEU A 18 -12.25 -4.60 0.46
C LEU A 18 -12.64 -4.30 -0.99
N VAL A 19 -13.87 -4.62 -1.38
CA VAL A 19 -14.41 -4.27 -2.70
C VAL A 19 -14.50 -2.75 -2.84
N GLN A 20 -15.00 -2.05 -1.84
CA GLN A 20 -15.09 -0.59 -1.86
C GLN A 20 -13.72 0.10 -1.97
N ILE A 21 -12.70 -0.41 -1.26
CA ILE A 21 -11.33 0.11 -1.36
C ILE A 21 -10.77 -0.14 -2.77
N ALA A 22 -10.96 -1.34 -3.32
CA ALA A 22 -10.51 -1.67 -4.66
C ALA A 22 -11.20 -0.79 -5.72
N ASP A 23 -12.50 -0.57 -5.60
CA ASP A 23 -13.26 0.29 -6.50
C ASP A 23 -12.82 1.76 -6.41
N TYR A 24 -12.51 2.25 -5.21
CA TYR A 24 -11.94 3.58 -5.02
C TYR A 24 -10.59 3.71 -5.73
N VAL A 25 -9.68 2.75 -5.53
CA VAL A 25 -8.35 2.78 -6.15
C VAL A 25 -8.42 2.66 -7.68
N MET A 26 -9.33 1.85 -8.22
CA MET A 26 -9.42 1.60 -9.67
C MET A 26 -10.16 2.69 -10.44
N ASN A 27 -11.21 3.28 -9.85
CA ASN A 27 -12.12 4.15 -10.60
C ASN A 27 -12.03 5.63 -10.19
N THR A 28 -11.30 5.97 -9.13
CA THR A 28 -11.21 7.37 -8.67
C THR A 28 -10.07 8.08 -9.38
N GLU A 29 -10.41 9.10 -10.15
CA GLU A 29 -9.45 10.04 -10.71
C GLU A 29 -9.25 11.22 -9.73
N ILE A 30 -8.00 11.54 -9.43
CA ILE A 30 -7.65 12.64 -8.53
C ILE A 30 -7.45 13.89 -9.39
N GLU A 31 -8.39 14.83 -9.37
CA GLU A 31 -8.32 16.07 -10.17
C GLU A 31 -7.67 17.25 -9.43
N SER A 32 -7.30 17.08 -8.16
CA SER A 32 -6.75 18.16 -7.34
C SER A 32 -5.26 18.35 -7.58
N SER A 33 -4.88 19.50 -8.16
CA SER A 33 -3.47 19.91 -8.33
C SER A 33 -2.74 20.05 -7.00
N GLU A 34 -3.41 20.58 -5.97
CA GLU A 34 -2.86 20.71 -4.62
C GLU A 34 -2.53 19.35 -3.99
N ALA A 35 -3.32 18.31 -4.28
CA ALA A 35 -3.06 16.96 -3.80
C ALA A 35 -1.77 16.39 -4.41
N TYR A 36 -1.52 16.63 -5.70
CA TYR A 36 -0.27 16.22 -6.35
C TYR A 36 0.95 17.00 -5.85
N ASP A 37 0.81 18.32 -5.68
CA ASP A 37 1.90 19.15 -5.15
C ASP A 37 2.27 18.74 -3.72
N THR A 38 1.27 18.44 -2.89
CA THR A 38 1.48 17.93 -1.53
C THR A 38 2.13 16.55 -1.55
N ALA A 39 1.65 15.62 -2.40
CA ALA A 39 2.24 14.30 -2.54
C ALA A 39 3.71 14.35 -2.96
N ARG A 40 4.08 15.30 -3.83
CA ARG A 40 5.47 15.55 -4.22
C ARG A 40 6.32 16.00 -3.04
N ASN A 41 5.79 16.89 -2.20
CA ASN A 41 6.48 17.35 -0.99
C ASN A 41 6.63 16.21 0.03
N CYS A 42 5.60 15.37 0.23
CA CYS A 42 5.66 14.19 1.09
C CYS A 42 6.68 13.15 0.61
N LEU A 43 6.79 12.94 -0.72
CA LEU A 43 7.82 12.08 -1.30
C LEU A 43 9.23 12.60 -1.01
N MET A 44 9.44 13.91 -1.17
CA MET A 44 10.72 14.56 -0.86
C MET A 44 11.10 14.43 0.62
N ASP A 45 10.14 14.59 1.53
CA ASP A 45 10.35 14.42 2.98
C ASP A 45 10.73 12.97 3.34
N THR A 46 10.02 12.00 2.78
CA THR A 46 10.30 10.57 3.01
C THR A 46 11.72 10.20 2.53
N LEU A 47 12.13 10.71 1.37
CA LEU A 47 13.47 10.49 0.82
C LEU A 47 14.55 11.23 1.62
N ALA A 48 14.27 12.45 2.10
CA ALA A 48 15.19 13.21 2.92
C ALA A 48 15.45 12.50 4.25
N VAL A 49 14.40 11.97 4.91
CA VAL A 49 14.53 11.17 6.13
C VAL A 49 15.31 9.88 5.86
N ALA A 50 15.01 9.17 4.77
CA ALA A 50 15.72 7.94 4.42
C ALA A 50 17.22 8.20 4.15
N CYS A 51 17.54 9.27 3.44
CA CYS A 51 18.92 9.67 3.16
C CYS A 51 19.65 10.09 4.44
N TRP A 52 18.99 10.89 5.29
CA TRP A 52 19.56 11.31 6.56
C TRP A 52 19.78 10.13 7.51
N HIS A 53 18.82 9.21 7.58
CA HIS A 53 18.93 7.97 8.36
C HIS A 53 20.09 7.09 7.89
N CYS A 54 20.26 6.89 6.58
CA CYS A 54 21.38 6.12 6.03
C CYS A 54 22.74 6.79 6.25
N ALA A 55 22.79 8.13 6.25
CA ALA A 55 24.00 8.88 6.56
C ALA A 55 24.34 8.84 8.06
N PHE A 56 23.35 8.82 8.95
CA PHE A 56 23.55 8.77 10.40
C PHE A 56 24.01 7.38 10.90
N LEU A 57 23.57 6.28 10.28
CA LEU A 57 24.06 4.93 10.59
C LEU A 57 25.50 4.66 10.09
N ASN A 58 26.04 5.51 9.23
CA ASN A 58 27.46 5.46 8.80
C ASN A 58 28.36 6.39 9.61
N VAL A 59 27.87 7.06 10.65
CA VAL A 59 28.73 7.71 11.64
C VAL A 59 29.16 6.61 12.62
N PRO A 60 30.42 6.13 12.61
CA PRO A 60 30.88 5.27 13.68
C PRO A 60 30.76 6.07 14.98
N SER A 61 29.91 5.59 15.88
CA SER A 61 29.84 6.06 17.26
C SER A 61 31.22 5.92 17.90
N THR A 62 32.00 7.00 17.90
CA THR A 62 33.01 7.27 18.93
C THR A 62 32.33 7.78 20.19
#